data_AF-A0A964GMK6-F1
#
_entry.id   AF-A0A964GMK6-F1
#
_cell.length_a   1.000
_cell.length_b   1.000
_cell.length_c   1.000
_cell.angle_alpha   90.00
_cell.angle_beta   90.00
_cell.angle_gamma   90.00
#
_symmetry.space_group_name_H-M   'P 1'
#
loop_
_entity.id
_entity.type
_entity.pdbx_description
1 polymer ?
#
loop_
_entity_poly.entity_id
_entity_poly.type
_entity_poly.pdbx_seq_one_letter_code
_entity_poly.pdbx_strand_id
1 'polypeptide(L)'
;MNNIPNDLNIDCLTYCIRGMNDRLINFAKTESGKRYMNMCKRISPTVHERICEFVLFYNSVFMTEALGYTTNNKDAFDILTSPLFMELHDELSKTIHQNFELLFSKLTRQQRRKLQALAA
;
A
#
# COMPACT_ATOMS: atom_id res chain seq x y z
N MET A 1 10.58 28.42 3.28
CA MET A 1 10.95 27.18 2.58
C MET A 1 11.22 26.14 3.66
N ASN A 2 10.23 25.29 3.95
CA ASN A 2 10.39 24.26 4.97
C ASN A 2 11.19 23.10 4.35
N ASN A 3 12.38 22.87 4.89
CA ASN A 3 13.22 21.73 4.54
C ASN A 3 12.50 20.45 4.95
N ILE A 4 11.94 19.75 3.96
CA ILE A 4 11.49 18.37 4.12
C ILE A 4 12.76 17.52 4.30
N PRO A 5 12.88 16.70 5.36
CA PRO A 5 14.07 15.89 5.59
C PRO A 5 14.38 14.99 4.40
N ASN A 6 15.65 15.01 3.99
CA ASN A 6 16.21 14.38 2.79
C ASN A 6 16.44 12.85 2.97
N ASP A 7 15.53 12.15 3.66
CA ASP A 7 15.64 10.69 3.94
C ASP A 7 14.98 9.81 2.85
N LEU A 8 14.49 10.41 1.76
CA LEU A 8 13.77 9.71 0.67
C LEU A 8 14.68 9.34 -0.52
N ASN A 9 15.94 8.97 -0.30
CA ASN A 9 16.78 8.40 -1.36
C ASN A 9 16.52 6.89 -1.53
N ILE A 10 15.24 6.50 -1.49
CA ILE A 10 14.75 5.13 -1.63
C ILE A 10 13.81 5.13 -2.82
N ASP A 11 14.13 4.35 -3.84
CA ASP A 11 13.24 4.18 -4.99
C ASP A 11 11.93 3.49 -4.61
N CYS A 12 10.89 3.67 -5.43
CA CYS A 12 9.55 3.16 -5.15
C CYS A 12 9.50 1.62 -4.98
N LEU A 13 10.33 0.88 -5.71
CA LEU A 13 10.39 -0.58 -5.59
C LEU A 13 10.99 -0.99 -4.24
N THR A 14 12.08 -0.35 -3.81
CA THR A 14 12.69 -0.57 -2.51
C THR A 14 11.71 -0.22 -1.38
N TYR A 15 10.93 0.85 -1.53
CA TYR A 15 9.83 1.19 -0.61
C TYR A 15 8.79 0.05 -0.53
N CYS A 16 8.29 -0.42 -1.67
CA CYS A 16 7.31 -1.51 -1.72
C CYS A 16 7.85 -2.80 -1.09
N ILE A 17 9.11 -3.17 -1.38
CA ILE A 17 9.77 -4.34 -0.79
C ILE A 17 9.80 -4.25 0.73
N ARG A 18 10.13 -3.08 1.29
CA ARG A 18 10.13 -2.85 2.73
C ARG A 18 8.72 -2.98 3.34
N GLY A 19 7.68 -2.64 2.58
CA GLY A 19 6.27 -2.83 2.97
C GLY A 19 5.82 -4.30 3.07
N MET A 20 6.54 -5.24 2.45
CA MET A 20 6.19 -6.66 2.44
C MET A 20 6.64 -7.38 3.72
N ASN A 21 6.07 -7.00 4.86
CA ASN A 21 6.45 -7.52 6.18
C ASN A 21 5.22 -7.81 7.09
N ASP A 22 5.45 -8.13 8.37
CA ASP A 22 4.36 -8.44 9.30
C ASP A 22 3.35 -7.30 9.51
N ARG A 23 3.76 -6.04 9.32
CA ARG A 23 2.88 -4.87 9.37
C ARG A 23 1.77 -4.96 8.32
N LEU A 24 2.02 -5.52 7.12
CA LEU A 24 0.98 -5.81 6.13
C LEU A 24 -0.08 -6.77 6.67
N ILE A 25 0.36 -7.85 7.29
CA ILE A 25 -0.55 -8.86 7.86
C ILE A 25 -1.32 -8.32 9.05
N ASN A 26 -0.68 -7.50 9.88
CA ASN A 26 -1.34 -6.85 11.00
C ASN A 26 -2.33 -5.78 10.53
N PHE A 27 -1.98 -5.01 9.50
CA PHE A 27 -2.89 -4.05 8.87
C PHE A 27 -4.15 -4.74 8.32
N ALA A 28 -4.02 -5.92 7.70
CA ALA A 28 -5.15 -6.70 7.21
C ALA A 28 -6.15 -7.12 8.32
N LYS A 29 -5.75 -7.09 9.60
CA LYS A 29 -6.62 -7.37 10.74
C LYS A 29 -7.29 -6.13 11.32
N THR A 30 -6.88 -4.93 10.91
CA THR A 30 -7.54 -3.69 11.31
C THR A 30 -8.90 -3.55 10.63
N GLU A 31 -9.78 -2.72 11.17
CA GLU A 31 -11.09 -2.46 10.56
C GLU A 31 -10.98 -1.86 9.16
N SER A 32 -10.03 -0.94 8.95
CA SER A 32 -9.73 -0.37 7.63
C SER A 32 -9.26 -1.43 6.65
N GLY A 33 -8.32 -2.29 7.06
CA GLY A 33 -7.83 -3.39 6.24
C GLY A 33 -8.93 -4.39 5.88
N LYS A 34 -9.74 -4.83 6.85
CA LYS A 34 -10.87 -5.73 6.59
C LYS A 34 -11.90 -5.12 5.64
N ARG A 35 -12.25 -3.85 5.85
CA ARG A 35 -13.22 -3.14 5.00
C ARG A 35 -12.72 -3.08 3.56
N TYR A 36 -11.45 -2.72 3.35
CA TYR A 36 -10.87 -2.65 2.02
C TYR A 36 -10.76 -4.03 1.37
N MET A 37 -10.30 -5.06 2.09
CA MET A 37 -10.25 -6.42 1.56
C MET A 37 -11.64 -6.93 1.13
N ASN A 38 -12.68 -6.64 1.91
CA ASN A 38 -14.06 -6.97 1.53
C ASN A 38 -14.54 -6.21 0.29
N MET A 39 -14.06 -4.99 0.07
CA MET A 39 -14.30 -4.26 -1.17
C MET A 39 -13.58 -4.94 -2.34
N CYS A 40 -12.30 -5.28 -2.21
CA CYS A 40 -11.53 -6.02 -3.23
C CYS A 40 -12.26 -7.29 -3.65
N LYS A 41 -12.81 -8.06 -2.71
CA LYS A 41 -13.60 -9.28 -3.01
C LYS A 41 -14.81 -9.04 -3.92
N ARG A 42 -15.37 -7.83 -3.94
CA ARG A 42 -16.53 -7.47 -4.76
C ARG A 42 -16.15 -6.99 -6.15
N ILE A 43 -14.97 -6.39 -6.30
CA ILE A 43 -14.56 -5.70 -7.54
C ILE A 43 -13.49 -6.47 -8.33
N SER A 44 -12.68 -7.29 -7.67
CA SER A 44 -11.57 -8.02 -8.27
C SER A 44 -11.92 -9.51 -8.39
N PRO A 45 -11.89 -10.10 -9.60
CA PRO A 45 -12.39 -11.44 -9.82
C PRO A 45 -11.51 -12.53 -9.20
N THR A 46 -10.18 -12.34 -9.16
CA THR A 46 -9.24 -13.36 -8.67
C THR A 46 -8.65 -13.03 -7.30
N VAL A 47 -8.26 -14.08 -6.56
CA VAL A 47 -7.49 -13.93 -5.30
C VAL A 47 -6.20 -13.15 -5.52
N HIS A 48 -5.55 -13.35 -6.66
CA HIS A 48 -4.33 -12.64 -7.03
C HIS A 48 -4.55 -11.13 -7.12
N GLU A 49 -5.52 -10.69 -7.92
CA GLU A 49 -5.85 -9.27 -8.07
C GLU A 49 -6.30 -8.66 -6.74
N ARG A 50 -7.12 -9.37 -5.95
CA ARG A 50 -7.54 -8.89 -4.62
C ARG A 50 -6.35 -8.60 -3.70
N ILE A 51 -5.34 -9.46 -3.70
CA ILE A 51 -4.13 -9.26 -2.91
C ILE A 51 -3.30 -8.12 -3.50
N CYS A 52 -3.19 -8.01 -4.82
CA CYS A 52 -2.48 -6.92 -5.49
C CYS A 52 -3.08 -5.56 -5.11
N GLU A 53 -4.39 -5.39 -5.24
CA GLU A 53 -5.11 -4.18 -4.83
C GLU A 53 -4.95 -3.88 -3.33
N PHE A 54 -5.02 -4.93 -2.50
CA PHE A 54 -4.82 -4.77 -1.06
C PHE A 54 -3.40 -4.30 -0.71
N VAL A 55 -2.38 -4.81 -1.41
CA VAL A 55 -0.97 -4.39 -1.24
C VAL A 55 -0.77 -2.96 -1.71
N LEU A 56 -1.41 -2.55 -2.82
CA LEU A 56 -1.41 -1.15 -3.26
C LEU A 56 -2.00 -0.25 -2.18
N PHE A 57 -3.21 -0.55 -1.71
CA PHE A 57 -3.86 0.25 -0.67
C PHE A 57 -3.03 0.35 0.61
N TYR A 58 -2.49 -0.78 1.09
CA TYR A 58 -1.59 -0.80 2.23
C TYR A 58 -0.42 0.18 2.04
N ASN A 59 0.29 0.09 0.91
CA ASN A 59 1.43 0.95 0.64
C ASN A 59 1.03 2.42 0.49
N SER A 60 -0.13 2.74 -0.09
CA SER A 60 -0.65 4.10 -0.21
C SER A 60 -0.99 4.71 1.15
N VAL A 61 -1.51 3.92 2.09
CA VAL A 61 -1.76 4.35 3.48
C VAL A 61 -0.44 4.74 4.16
N PHE A 62 0.57 3.89 4.09
CA PHE A 62 1.87 4.19 4.73
C PHE A 62 2.63 5.31 4.03
N MET A 63 2.43 5.50 2.73
CA MET A 63 2.99 6.64 1.99
C MET A 63 2.37 7.95 2.50
N THR A 64 1.05 7.95 2.69
CA THR A 64 0.32 9.09 3.25
C THR A 64 0.78 9.39 4.68
N GLU A 65 0.97 8.37 5.52
CA GLU A 65 1.52 8.53 6.87
C GLU A 65 2.96 9.08 6.86
N ALA A 66 3.83 8.57 5.97
CA ALA A 66 5.23 8.98 5.87
C ALA A 66 5.40 10.43 5.42
N LEU A 67 4.46 10.92 4.60
CA LEU A 67 4.39 12.33 4.22
C LEU A 67 3.80 13.23 5.33
N GLY A 68 3.51 12.66 6.51
CA GLY A 68 3.06 13.40 7.70
C GLY A 68 1.54 13.61 7.75
N TYR A 69 0.76 12.88 6.95
CA TYR A 69 -0.68 13.07 6.89
C TYR A 69 -1.40 12.05 7.77
N THR A 70 -2.03 12.57 8.82
CA THR A 70 -2.98 11.81 9.63
C THR A 70 -4.41 12.26 9.29
N THR A 71 -5.40 11.42 9.59
CA THR A 71 -6.82 11.60 9.24
C THR A 71 -7.49 12.88 9.76
N ASN A 72 -6.78 13.72 10.51
CA ASN A 72 -7.28 14.95 11.12
C ASN A 72 -6.77 16.24 10.45
N ASN A 73 -6.06 16.14 9.33
CA ASN A 73 -5.47 17.32 8.70
C ASN A 73 -6.47 17.99 7.74
N LYS A 74 -6.81 19.26 7.97
CA LYS A 74 -7.70 20.05 7.08
C LYS A 74 -7.15 20.13 5.65
N ASP A 75 -5.84 20.01 5.52
CA ASP A 75 -5.11 20.10 4.25
C ASP A 75 -4.95 18.73 3.56
N ALA A 76 -5.49 17.65 4.15
CA ALA A 76 -5.36 16.30 3.58
C ALA A 76 -6.01 16.22 2.18
N PHE A 77 -7.12 16.92 1.94
CA PHE A 77 -7.77 16.93 0.63
C PHE A 77 -6.90 17.56 -0.45
N ASP A 78 -6.38 18.77 -0.22
CA ASP A 78 -5.56 19.50 -1.19
C ASP A 78 -4.29 18.74 -1.56
N ILE A 79 -3.75 18.01 -0.61
CA ILE A 79 -2.52 17.23 -0.79
C ILE A 79 -2.80 15.92 -1.51
N LEU A 80 -3.83 15.17 -1.10
CA LEU A 80 -4.24 13.94 -1.79
C LEU A 80 -4.72 14.21 -3.22
N THR A 81 -5.12 15.45 -3.51
CA THR A 81 -5.48 15.92 -4.85
C THR A 81 -4.35 16.67 -5.57
N SER A 82 -3.19 16.86 -4.91
CA SER A 82 -2.06 17.56 -5.50
C SER A 82 -1.43 16.75 -6.64
N PRO A 83 -0.90 17.42 -7.69
CA PRO A 83 -0.20 16.74 -8.77
C PRO A 83 0.94 15.84 -8.28
N LEU A 84 1.70 16.31 -7.28
CA LEU A 84 2.82 15.56 -6.71
C LEU A 84 2.37 14.23 -6.08
N PHE A 85 1.29 14.25 -5.29
CA PHE A 85 0.77 13.02 -4.70
C PHE A 85 0.23 12.06 -5.76
N MET A 86 -0.46 12.59 -6.77
CA MET A 86 -0.99 11.78 -7.87
C MET A 86 0.11 11.12 -8.69
N GLU A 87 1.20 11.84 -8.98
CA GLU A 87 2.39 11.30 -9.65
C GLU A 87 3.04 10.19 -8.81
N LEU A 88 3.23 10.43 -7.51
CA LEU A 88 3.82 9.43 -6.60
C LEU A 88 2.92 8.18 -6.46
N HIS A 89 1.61 8.38 -6.36
CA HIS A 89 0.66 7.27 -6.28
C HIS A 89 0.58 6.49 -7.60
N ASP A 90 0.69 7.15 -8.75
CA ASP A 90 0.78 6.50 -10.06
C ASP A 90 2.08 5.68 -10.20
N GLU A 91 3.22 6.23 -9.78
CA GLU A 91 4.49 5.49 -9.73
C GLU A 91 4.39 4.27 -8.80
N LEU A 92 3.77 4.42 -7.63
CA LEU A 92 3.52 3.32 -6.69
C LEU A 92 2.65 2.24 -7.31
N SER A 93 1.54 2.63 -7.93
CA SER A 93 0.62 1.71 -8.61
C SER A 93 1.32 0.92 -9.71
N LYS A 94 2.07 1.61 -10.59
CA LYS A 94 2.85 0.96 -11.65
C LYS A 94 3.89 0.00 -11.09
N THR A 95 4.62 0.43 -10.06
CA THR A 95 5.65 -0.38 -9.42
C THR A 95 5.06 -1.67 -8.83
N ILE A 96 3.95 -1.58 -8.12
CA ILE A 96 3.30 -2.76 -7.52
C ILE A 96 2.79 -3.70 -8.60
N HIS A 97 2.05 -3.20 -9.59
CA HIS A 97 1.50 -4.05 -10.65
C HIS A 97 2.58 -4.74 -11.48
N GLN A 98 3.66 -4.03 -11.82
CA GLN A 98 4.76 -4.59 -12.63
C GLN A 98 5.62 -5.59 -11.85
N ASN A 99 5.70 -5.45 -10.52
CA ASN A 99 6.61 -6.24 -9.68
C ASN A 99 5.88 -7.13 -8.67
N PHE A 100 4.57 -7.34 -8.82
CA PHE A 100 3.76 -7.98 -7.78
C PHE A 100 4.29 -9.38 -7.39
N GLU A 101 4.69 -10.21 -8.35
CA GLU A 101 5.27 -11.53 -8.07
C GLU A 101 6.56 -11.43 -7.23
N LEU A 102 7.43 -10.47 -7.57
CA LEU A 102 8.64 -10.21 -6.79
C LEU A 102 8.29 -9.75 -5.38
N LEU A 103 7.35 -8.82 -5.23
CA LEU A 103 6.91 -8.32 -3.92
C LEU A 103 6.29 -9.43 -3.07
N PHE A 104 5.39 -10.21 -3.66
CA PHE A 104 4.74 -11.33 -3.00
C PHE A 104 5.74 -12.43 -2.61
N SER A 105 6.83 -12.57 -3.36
CA SER A 105 7.93 -13.49 -3.01
C SER A 105 8.65 -13.11 -1.71
N LYS A 106 8.66 -11.82 -1.33
CA LYS A 106 9.32 -11.31 -0.11
C LYS A 106 8.61 -11.70 1.17
N LEU A 107 7.33 -12.05 1.09
CA LEU A 107 6.60 -12.60 2.22
C LEU A 107 7.03 -14.05 2.51
N THR A 108 6.98 -14.44 3.78
CA THR A 108 7.11 -15.86 4.15
C THR A 108 5.92 -16.67 3.63
N ARG A 109 6.11 -17.99 3.52
CA ARG A 109 5.01 -18.92 3.15
C ARG A 109 3.79 -18.76 4.06
N GLN A 110 4.00 -18.54 5.36
CA GLN A 110 2.90 -18.37 6.31
C GLN A 110 2.14 -17.05 6.07
N GLN A 111 2.85 -15.95 5.82
CA GLN A 111 2.25 -14.65 5.52
C GLN A 111 1.44 -14.71 4.21
N ARG A 112 2.00 -15.32 3.15
CA ARG A 112 1.27 -15.55 1.89
C ARG A 112 -0.03 -16.32 2.09
N ARG A 113 0.01 -17.44 2.83
CA ARG A 113 -1.19 -18.24 3.13
C ARG A 113 -2.25 -17.44 3.89
N LYS A 114 -1.84 -16.58 4.83
CA LYS A 114 -2.78 -15.71 5.56
C LYS A 114 -3.45 -14.71 4.61
N LEU A 115 -2.71 -14.04 3.73
CA LEU A 115 -3.30 -13.12 2.74
C LEU A 115 -4.23 -13.84 1.76
N GLN A 116 -3.82 -15.00 1.26
CA GLN A 116 -4.65 -15.84 0.38
C GLN A 116 -5.96 -16.25 1.06
N ALA A 117 -5.91 -16.69 2.32
CA ALA A 117 -7.11 -17.03 3.08
C ALA A 117 -8.00 -15.81 3.34
N LEU A 118 -7.41 -14.63 3.56
CA LEU A 118 -8.16 -13.38 3.73
C LEU A 118 -8.81 -12.92 2.43
N ALA A 119 -8.18 -13.14 1.29
CA ALA A 119 -8.64 -12.68 -0.02
C ALA A 119 -9.58 -13.66 -0.73
N ALA A 120 -9.61 -14.94 -0.34
CA ALA A 120 -10.58 -15.94 -0.82
C ALA A 120 -12.03 -15.51 -0.52
#